data_AF-A0A7C1LJ58-F1
#
_entry.id   AF-A0A7C1LJ58-F1
#
_cell.length_a   1.000
_cell.length_b   1.000
_cell.length_c   1.000
_cell.angle_alpha   90.00
_cell.angle_beta   90.00
_cell.angle_gamma   90.00
#
_symmetry.space_group_name_H-M   'P 1'
#
loop_
_entity.id
_entity.type
_entity.pdbx_description
1 polymer ?
#
loop_
_entity_poly.entity_id
_entity_poly.type
_entity_poly.pdbx_seq_one_letter_code
_entity_poly.pdbx_strand_id
1 'polypeptide(L)'
;MNDSDEHKKDIEPIGDSHLFSEEKETSCKLKIKEKLGSSKEKLGKFASKVKEKVGESKEKAKFKIEERKERKEIEKSEKEIQKKIEREAKEKAKEEARKKAEKEAKGRTERERIEREKAEKEAKEKAKRERIEREKAEKEAKERAEREKIEREKALKEADEKFTKILAKKEIETKIRKAKKIICPICGAINVGTQITCISCQSPLK
;
A
#
# COMPACT_ATOMS: atom_id res chain seq x y z
N MET A 1 2.17 -17.96 62.73
CA MET A 1 2.38 -16.65 63.38
C MET A 1 1.04 -15.94 63.34
N ASN A 2 0.52 -15.63 64.53
CA ASN A 2 -0.86 -15.26 64.90
C ASN A 2 -1.68 -16.53 65.21
N ASP A 3 -1.55 -17.21 66.35
CA ASP A 3 -1.45 -16.80 67.77
C ASP A 3 -2.68 -16.05 68.31
N SER A 4 -3.15 -16.55 69.45
CA SER A 4 -3.97 -15.89 70.49
C SER A 4 -5.49 -15.92 70.30
N ASP A 5 -6.32 -16.19 71.31
CA ASP A 5 -6.05 -16.62 72.69
C ASP A 5 -7.39 -17.09 73.29
N GLU A 6 -7.32 -18.12 74.12
CA GLU A 6 -8.39 -18.61 74.97
C GLU A 6 -8.65 -17.63 76.12
N HIS A 7 -9.91 -17.44 76.53
CA HIS A 7 -10.21 -17.00 77.89
C HIS A 7 -11.48 -17.65 78.43
N LYS A 8 -11.29 -18.81 79.05
CA LYS A 8 -12.10 -19.30 80.17
C LYS A 8 -11.88 -18.37 81.38
N LYS A 9 -12.95 -18.01 82.06
CA LYS A 9 -12.91 -17.54 83.45
C LYS A 9 -14.06 -18.19 84.21
N ASP A 10 -13.69 -19.09 85.10
CA ASP A 10 -14.46 -19.60 86.23
C ASP A 10 -14.57 -18.50 87.31
N ILE A 11 -15.76 -18.29 87.90
CA ILE A 11 -15.94 -17.63 89.20
C ILE A 11 -17.08 -18.30 89.98
N GLU A 12 -16.65 -19.12 90.94
CA GLU A 12 -17.14 -19.52 92.27
C GLU A 12 -18.63 -19.51 92.69
N PRO A 13 -19.05 -20.53 93.48
CA PRO A 13 -20.29 -20.53 94.25
C PRO A 13 -20.07 -19.90 95.65
N ILE A 14 -20.82 -18.84 95.95
CA ILE A 14 -21.01 -18.29 97.31
C ILE A 14 -22.42 -18.77 97.71
N GLY A 15 -22.65 -19.55 98.76
CA GLY A 15 -22.14 -19.46 100.12
C GLY A 15 -23.38 -19.36 101.01
N ASP A 16 -23.74 -20.48 101.64
CA ASP A 16 -24.83 -20.60 102.61
C ASP A 16 -24.61 -19.66 103.80
N SER A 17 -25.69 -19.00 104.22
CA SER A 17 -26.16 -18.88 105.61
C SER A 17 -26.99 -17.60 105.78
N HIS A 18 -28.21 -17.73 106.31
CA HIS A 18 -28.51 -17.34 107.69
C HIS A 18 -30.03 -17.45 107.93
N LEU A 19 -30.38 -18.38 108.82
CA LEU A 19 -31.68 -18.54 109.48
C LEU A 19 -32.13 -17.22 110.11
N PHE A 20 -33.39 -16.81 109.95
CA PHE A 20 -34.15 -16.17 111.03
C PHE A 20 -35.65 -16.05 110.66
N SER A 21 -36.47 -16.55 111.59
CA SER A 21 -37.82 -16.08 111.91
C SER A 21 -38.96 -16.44 110.95
N GLU A 22 -39.43 -17.67 111.12
CA GLU A 22 -40.85 -18.02 111.00
C GLU A 22 -41.71 -17.12 111.92
N GLU A 23 -43.01 -17.03 111.64
CA GLU A 23 -44.07 -16.38 112.44
C GLU A 23 -44.53 -14.94 112.12
N LYS A 24 -44.63 -14.53 110.83
CA LYS A 24 -45.59 -13.47 110.40
C LYS A 24 -46.17 -13.70 109.00
N GLU A 25 -46.45 -14.96 108.64
CA GLU A 25 -46.62 -15.37 107.24
C GLU A 25 -48.03 -15.32 106.63
N THR A 26 -49.11 -14.98 107.33
CA THR A 26 -50.47 -15.17 106.76
C THR A 26 -51.23 -13.89 106.41
N SER A 27 -50.84 -12.71 106.91
CA SER A 27 -51.56 -11.44 106.63
C SER A 27 -50.91 -10.59 105.51
N CYS A 28 -49.57 -10.60 105.37
CA CYS A 28 -48.91 -9.90 104.25
C CYS A 28 -49.04 -10.65 102.90
N LYS A 29 -49.30 -11.96 102.90
CA LYS A 29 -49.40 -12.78 101.67
C LYS A 29 -50.58 -12.40 100.76
N LEU A 30 -51.64 -11.76 101.27
CA LEU A 30 -52.80 -11.38 100.45
C LEU A 30 -52.63 -10.01 99.75
N LYS A 31 -52.08 -8.99 100.42
CA LYS A 31 -51.77 -7.69 99.79
C LYS A 31 -50.59 -7.75 98.80
N ILE A 32 -49.66 -8.69 98.99
CA ILE A 32 -48.57 -8.93 98.04
C ILE A 32 -49.11 -9.62 96.76
N LYS A 33 -50.12 -10.50 96.87
CA LYS A 33 -50.73 -11.18 95.71
C LYS A 33 -51.48 -10.24 94.76
N GLU A 34 -52.19 -9.22 95.24
CA GLU A 34 -52.83 -8.21 94.36
C GLU A 34 -51.81 -7.29 93.67
N LYS A 35 -50.75 -6.85 94.37
CA LYS A 35 -49.66 -6.08 93.76
C LYS A 35 -48.87 -6.92 92.74
N LEU A 36 -48.71 -8.21 92.99
CA LEU A 36 -48.13 -9.16 92.04
C LEU A 36 -49.04 -9.41 90.83
N GLY A 37 -50.37 -9.36 90.98
CA GLY A 37 -51.34 -9.46 89.88
C GLY A 37 -51.21 -8.32 88.86
N SER A 38 -51.22 -7.05 89.31
CA SER A 38 -51.06 -5.91 88.39
C SER A 38 -49.65 -5.75 87.83
N SER A 39 -48.63 -6.23 88.57
CA SER A 39 -47.24 -6.28 88.10
C SER A 39 -47.06 -7.31 86.98
N LYS A 40 -47.67 -8.50 87.12
CA LYS A 40 -47.65 -9.54 86.07
C LYS A 40 -48.33 -9.08 84.78
N GLU A 41 -49.43 -8.33 84.88
CA GLU A 41 -50.12 -7.83 83.69
C GLU A 41 -49.29 -6.74 82.95
N LYS A 42 -48.63 -5.85 83.70
CA LYS A 42 -47.71 -4.85 83.13
C LYS A 42 -46.46 -5.48 82.50
N LEU A 43 -45.91 -6.52 83.14
CA LEU A 43 -44.81 -7.32 82.59
C LEU A 43 -45.23 -8.06 81.31
N GLY A 44 -46.46 -8.59 81.26
CA GLY A 44 -47.02 -9.21 80.06
C GLY A 44 -47.12 -8.25 78.88
N LYS A 45 -47.67 -7.03 79.10
CA LYS A 45 -47.76 -5.98 78.06
C LYS A 45 -46.38 -5.50 77.59
N PHE A 46 -45.43 -5.34 78.50
CA PHE A 46 -44.06 -4.96 78.16
C PHE A 46 -43.36 -6.07 77.35
N ALA A 47 -43.53 -7.33 77.76
CA ALA A 47 -42.98 -8.48 77.04
C ALA A 47 -43.53 -8.58 75.61
N SER A 48 -44.84 -8.35 75.40
CA SER A 48 -45.43 -8.32 74.06
C SER A 48 -44.86 -7.20 73.19
N LYS A 49 -44.74 -5.99 73.74
CA LYS A 49 -44.19 -4.83 73.01
C LYS A 49 -42.70 -4.97 72.68
N VAL A 50 -41.93 -5.61 73.56
CA VAL A 50 -40.53 -5.96 73.29
C VAL A 50 -40.45 -7.04 72.20
N LYS A 51 -41.30 -8.07 72.24
CA LYS A 51 -41.35 -9.10 71.19
C LYS A 51 -41.70 -8.52 69.81
N GLU A 52 -42.64 -7.58 69.75
CA GLU A 52 -43.03 -6.89 68.50
C GLU A 52 -41.87 -6.06 67.93
N LYS A 53 -41.21 -5.22 68.75
CA LYS A 53 -40.02 -4.44 68.33
C LYS A 53 -38.84 -5.32 67.90
N VAL A 54 -38.65 -6.46 68.58
CA VAL A 54 -37.62 -7.44 68.21
C VAL A 54 -37.98 -8.10 66.88
N GLY A 55 -39.26 -8.38 66.63
CA GLY A 55 -39.77 -8.85 65.34
C GLY A 55 -39.51 -7.87 64.20
N GLU A 56 -39.90 -6.61 64.37
CA GLU A 56 -39.68 -5.54 63.38
C GLU A 56 -38.18 -5.32 63.10
N SER A 57 -37.35 -5.34 64.15
CA SER A 57 -35.89 -5.20 64.01
C SER A 57 -35.28 -6.38 63.24
N LYS A 58 -35.80 -7.59 63.46
CA LYS A 58 -35.35 -8.81 62.76
C LYS A 58 -35.77 -8.80 61.28
N GLU A 59 -36.98 -8.37 60.95
CA GLU A 59 -37.40 -8.22 59.54
C GLU A 59 -36.61 -7.13 58.82
N LYS A 60 -36.41 -5.97 59.43
CA LYS A 60 -35.61 -4.88 58.84
C LYS A 60 -34.16 -5.29 58.59
N ALA A 61 -33.58 -6.13 59.45
CA ALA A 61 -32.25 -6.70 59.25
C ALA A 61 -32.22 -7.69 58.07
N LYS A 62 -33.23 -8.56 57.94
CA LYS A 62 -33.35 -9.49 56.81
C LYS A 62 -33.47 -8.74 55.48
N PHE A 63 -34.35 -7.76 55.40
CA PHE A 63 -34.55 -6.94 54.20
C PHE A 63 -33.25 -6.23 53.76
N LYS A 64 -32.51 -5.62 54.70
CA LYS A 64 -31.21 -4.99 54.40
C LYS A 64 -30.15 -5.97 53.90
N ILE A 65 -30.16 -7.21 54.38
CA ILE A 65 -29.23 -8.25 53.92
C ILE A 65 -29.58 -8.66 52.49
N GLU A 66 -30.86 -8.83 52.20
CA GLU A 66 -31.38 -9.22 50.88
C GLU A 66 -31.14 -8.12 49.83
N GLU A 67 -31.46 -6.86 50.16
CA GLU A 67 -31.17 -5.69 49.30
C GLU A 67 -29.67 -5.59 48.98
N ARG A 68 -28.79 -5.86 49.96
CA ARG A 68 -27.34 -5.87 49.73
C ARG A 68 -26.88 -7.02 48.83
N LYS A 69 -27.58 -8.16 48.82
CA LYS A 69 -27.26 -9.28 47.91
C LYS A 69 -27.69 -8.93 46.49
N GLU A 70 -28.91 -8.43 46.33
CA GLU A 70 -29.46 -8.03 45.03
C GLU A 70 -28.61 -6.91 44.39
N ARG A 71 -28.25 -5.87 45.15
CA ARG A 71 -27.34 -4.82 44.66
C ARG A 71 -25.99 -5.37 44.20
N LYS A 72 -25.42 -6.36 44.91
CA LYS A 72 -24.14 -6.97 44.52
C LYS A 72 -24.27 -7.82 43.26
N GLU A 73 -25.41 -8.46 43.03
CA GLU A 73 -25.65 -9.23 41.80
C GLU A 73 -25.86 -8.30 40.60
N ILE A 74 -26.63 -7.22 40.77
CA ILE A 74 -26.79 -6.17 39.75
C ILE A 74 -25.45 -5.51 39.44
N GLU A 75 -24.67 -5.12 40.46
CA GLU A 75 -23.35 -4.51 40.24
C GLU A 75 -22.39 -5.47 39.50
N LYS A 76 -22.46 -6.77 39.76
CA LYS A 76 -21.65 -7.77 39.05
C LYS A 76 -22.09 -7.92 37.60
N SER A 77 -23.40 -7.98 37.32
CA SER A 77 -23.93 -8.11 35.97
C SER A 77 -23.68 -6.86 35.13
N GLU A 78 -23.84 -5.67 35.71
CA GLU A 78 -23.51 -4.39 35.07
C GLU A 78 -22.01 -4.30 34.72
N LYS A 79 -21.12 -4.69 35.64
CA LYS A 79 -19.68 -4.73 35.37
C LYS A 79 -19.32 -5.73 34.27
N GLU A 80 -20.02 -6.85 34.18
CA GLU A 80 -19.80 -7.83 33.11
C GLU A 80 -20.27 -7.30 31.75
N ILE A 81 -21.44 -6.66 31.71
CA ILE A 81 -21.98 -6.03 30.50
C ILE A 81 -21.07 -4.89 30.03
N GLN A 82 -20.63 -4.01 30.94
CA GLN A 82 -19.69 -2.93 30.60
C GLN A 82 -18.36 -3.48 30.06
N LYS A 83 -17.81 -4.54 30.68
CA LYS A 83 -16.58 -5.18 30.16
C LYS A 83 -16.78 -5.79 28.77
N LYS A 84 -17.96 -6.36 28.47
CA LYS A 84 -18.26 -6.88 27.12
C LYS A 84 -18.34 -5.76 26.09
N ILE A 85 -19.06 -4.67 26.41
CA ILE A 85 -19.17 -3.50 25.54
C ILE A 85 -17.79 -2.87 25.28
N GLU A 86 -16.96 -2.74 26.31
CA GLU A 86 -15.61 -2.18 26.17
C GLU A 86 -14.71 -3.06 25.29
N ARG A 87 -14.78 -4.39 25.43
CA ARG A 87 -14.02 -5.33 24.60
C ARG A 87 -14.46 -5.26 23.14
N GLU A 88 -15.76 -5.28 22.87
CA GLU A 88 -16.27 -5.16 21.51
C GLU A 88 -15.92 -3.82 20.87
N ALA A 89 -16.00 -2.71 21.62
CA ALA A 89 -15.61 -1.40 21.12
C ALA A 89 -14.10 -1.36 20.77
N LYS A 90 -13.25 -1.93 21.64
CA LYS A 90 -11.80 -2.03 21.38
C LYS A 90 -11.48 -2.94 20.21
N GLU A 91 -12.21 -4.03 20.03
CA GLU A 91 -12.03 -4.96 18.91
C GLU A 91 -12.45 -4.32 17.58
N LYS A 92 -13.63 -3.71 17.51
CA LYS A 92 -14.10 -2.97 16.33
C LYS A 92 -13.14 -1.85 15.94
N ALA A 93 -12.64 -1.08 16.91
CA ALA A 93 -11.64 -0.04 16.65
C ALA A 93 -10.32 -0.61 16.09
N LYS A 94 -9.85 -1.75 16.62
CA LYS A 94 -8.64 -2.42 16.10
C LYS A 94 -8.84 -2.99 14.70
N GLU A 95 -10.00 -3.59 14.41
CA GLU A 95 -10.32 -4.13 13.10
C GLU A 95 -10.41 -3.01 12.05
N GLU A 96 -11.08 -1.91 12.37
CA GLU A 96 -11.17 -0.75 11.47
C GLU A 96 -9.79 -0.14 11.19
N ALA A 97 -8.94 -0.01 12.22
CA ALA A 97 -7.56 0.45 12.06
C ALA A 97 -6.74 -0.49 11.16
N ARG A 98 -6.85 -1.81 11.35
CA ARG A 98 -6.20 -2.80 10.48
C ARG A 98 -6.69 -2.72 9.04
N LYS A 99 -8.01 -2.62 8.83
CA LYS A 99 -8.61 -2.54 7.49
C LYS A 99 -8.22 -1.25 6.76
N LYS A 100 -8.11 -0.12 7.47
CA LYS A 100 -7.58 1.13 6.91
C LYS A 100 -6.10 0.98 6.52
N ALA A 101 -5.27 0.44 7.39
CA ALA A 101 -3.85 0.21 7.12
C ALA A 101 -3.64 -0.75 5.92
N GLU A 102 -4.42 -1.83 5.82
CA GLU A 102 -4.34 -2.76 4.69
C GLU A 102 -4.76 -2.11 3.37
N LYS A 103 -5.86 -1.35 3.36
CA LYS A 103 -6.30 -0.62 2.17
C LYS A 103 -5.29 0.42 1.72
N GLU A 104 -4.66 1.12 2.65
CA GLU A 104 -3.62 2.11 2.33
C GLU A 104 -2.35 1.44 1.79
N ALA A 105 -1.92 0.33 2.39
CA ALA A 105 -0.77 -0.44 1.91
C ALA A 105 -1.01 -0.98 0.48
N LYS A 106 -2.18 -1.59 0.23
CA LYS A 106 -2.57 -2.05 -1.12
C LYS A 106 -2.71 -0.88 -2.10
N GLY A 107 -3.28 0.25 -1.65
CA GLY A 107 -3.43 1.44 -2.49
C GLY A 107 -2.09 2.05 -2.91
N ARG A 108 -1.07 2.02 -2.04
CA ARG A 108 0.28 2.49 -2.38
C ARG A 108 0.97 1.56 -3.37
N THR A 109 0.92 0.24 -3.17
CA THR A 109 1.55 -0.72 -4.08
C THR A 109 0.90 -0.73 -5.46
N GLU A 110 -0.43 -0.60 -5.53
CA GLU A 110 -1.18 -0.50 -6.80
C GLU A 110 -0.77 0.78 -7.56
N ARG A 111 -0.71 1.93 -6.89
CA ARG A 111 -0.29 3.21 -7.50
C ARG A 111 1.14 3.13 -8.02
N GLU A 112 2.06 2.58 -7.23
CA GLU A 112 3.45 2.40 -7.63
C GLU A 112 3.58 1.46 -8.84
N ARG A 113 2.78 0.39 -8.89
CA ARG A 113 2.76 -0.52 -10.04
C ARG A 113 2.25 0.17 -11.31
N ILE A 114 1.18 0.94 -11.20
CA ILE A 114 0.61 1.69 -12.33
C ILE A 114 1.62 2.74 -12.84
N GLU A 115 2.32 3.42 -11.94
CA GLU A 115 3.33 4.42 -12.31
C GLU A 115 4.54 3.78 -13.00
N ARG A 116 5.05 2.66 -12.48
CA ARG A 116 6.11 1.88 -13.14
C ARG A 116 5.69 1.38 -14.51
N GLU A 117 4.48 0.88 -14.65
CA GLU A 117 3.97 0.38 -15.94
C GLU A 117 3.84 1.51 -16.97
N LYS A 118 3.39 2.70 -16.56
CA LYS A 118 3.34 3.88 -17.43
C LYS A 118 4.74 4.30 -17.88
N ALA A 119 5.70 4.36 -16.95
CA ALA A 119 7.09 4.70 -17.27
C ALA A 119 7.73 3.69 -18.23
N GLU A 120 7.48 2.38 -18.03
CA GLU A 120 7.98 1.33 -18.92
C GLU A 120 7.37 1.41 -20.32
N LYS A 121 6.05 1.64 -20.40
CA LYS A 121 5.35 1.81 -21.69
C LYS A 121 5.90 3.02 -22.45
N GLU A 122 6.09 4.15 -21.78
CA GLU A 122 6.64 5.36 -22.41
C GLU A 122 8.08 5.15 -22.90
N ALA A 123 8.93 4.48 -22.11
CA ALA A 123 10.30 4.16 -22.49
C ALA A 123 10.35 3.22 -23.72
N LYS A 124 9.51 2.17 -23.73
CA LYS A 124 9.38 1.27 -24.88
C LYS A 124 8.87 1.98 -26.12
N GLU A 125 7.91 2.91 -25.97
CA GLU A 125 7.38 3.66 -27.10
C GLU A 125 8.42 4.62 -27.68
N LYS A 126 9.15 5.35 -26.84
CA LYS A 126 10.26 6.22 -27.25
C LYS A 126 11.33 5.43 -28.02
N ALA A 127 11.77 4.29 -27.47
CA ALA A 127 12.75 3.43 -28.14
C ALA A 127 12.25 2.90 -29.49
N LYS A 128 10.95 2.55 -29.59
CA LYS A 128 10.35 2.10 -30.85
C LYS A 128 10.29 3.22 -31.88
N ARG A 129 9.89 4.43 -31.49
CA ARG A 129 9.85 5.61 -32.38
C ARG A 129 11.25 5.94 -32.91
N GLU A 130 12.25 5.97 -32.04
CA GLU A 130 13.64 6.24 -32.42
C GLU A 130 14.20 5.19 -33.37
N ARG A 131 13.88 3.89 -33.15
CA ARG A 131 14.29 2.82 -34.06
C ARG A 131 13.66 2.98 -35.45
N ILE A 132 12.37 3.31 -35.52
CA ILE A 132 11.67 3.51 -36.80
C ILE A 132 12.25 4.72 -37.54
N GLU A 133 12.58 5.80 -36.83
CA GLU A 133 13.17 6.99 -37.42
C GLU A 133 14.58 6.72 -37.97
N ARG A 134 15.43 6.02 -37.21
CA ARG A 134 16.75 5.58 -37.68
C ARG A 134 16.65 4.68 -38.91
N GLU A 135 15.72 3.74 -38.91
CA GLU A 135 15.53 2.83 -40.06
C GLU A 135 15.08 3.59 -41.31
N LYS A 136 14.19 4.58 -41.16
CA LYS A 136 13.78 5.44 -42.29
C LYS A 136 14.96 6.26 -42.81
N ALA A 137 15.74 6.89 -41.94
CA ALA A 137 16.92 7.66 -42.33
C ALA A 137 17.97 6.78 -43.04
N GLU A 138 18.20 5.57 -42.56
CA GLU A 138 19.13 4.62 -43.19
C GLU A 138 18.65 4.17 -44.58
N LYS A 139 17.35 3.86 -44.71
CA LYS A 139 16.75 3.49 -46.00
C LYS A 139 16.85 4.64 -47.00
N GLU A 140 16.54 5.85 -46.58
CA GLU A 140 16.63 7.04 -47.45
C GLU A 140 18.08 7.33 -47.88
N ALA A 141 19.04 7.20 -46.96
CA ALA A 141 20.46 7.37 -47.28
C ALA A 141 20.95 6.31 -48.29
N LYS A 142 20.55 5.05 -48.10
CA LYS A 142 20.87 3.96 -49.05
C LYS A 142 20.25 4.21 -50.41
N GLU A 143 18.99 4.62 -50.47
CA GLU A 143 18.29 4.90 -51.72
C GLU A 143 18.93 6.09 -52.48
N ARG A 144 19.30 7.16 -51.78
CA ARG A 144 20.02 8.30 -52.39
C ARG A 144 21.38 7.86 -52.96
N ALA A 145 22.15 7.07 -52.20
CA ALA A 145 23.43 6.57 -52.65
C ALA A 145 23.32 5.63 -53.86
N GLU A 146 22.27 4.82 -53.92
CA GLU A 146 22.00 3.94 -55.07
C GLU A 146 21.61 4.75 -56.32
N ARG A 147 20.70 5.73 -56.17
CA ARG A 147 20.33 6.65 -57.26
C ARG A 147 21.54 7.39 -57.81
N GLU A 148 22.41 7.90 -56.95
CA GLU A 148 23.64 8.61 -57.35
C GLU A 148 24.61 7.69 -58.10
N LYS A 149 24.75 6.42 -57.69
CA LYS A 149 25.58 5.44 -58.42
C LYS A 149 25.03 5.17 -59.81
N ILE A 150 23.72 4.96 -59.93
CA ILE A 150 23.07 4.71 -61.22
C ILE A 150 23.23 5.93 -62.15
N GLU A 151 23.09 7.14 -61.63
CA GLU A 151 23.27 8.37 -62.40
C GLU A 151 24.71 8.53 -62.88
N ARG A 152 25.69 8.32 -61.99
CA ARG A 152 27.12 8.35 -62.35
C ARG A 152 27.46 7.31 -63.41
N GLU A 153 26.94 6.09 -63.29
CA GLU A 153 27.18 5.03 -64.28
C GLU A 153 26.61 5.40 -65.66
N LYS A 154 25.41 6.00 -65.69
CA LYS A 154 24.82 6.51 -66.95
C LYS A 154 25.65 7.63 -67.55
N ALA A 155 26.10 8.59 -66.74
CA ALA A 155 26.95 9.69 -67.19
C ALA A 155 28.30 9.20 -67.75
N LEU A 156 28.90 8.18 -67.10
CA LEU A 156 30.13 7.54 -67.60
C LEU A 156 29.90 6.84 -68.93
N LYS A 157 28.83 6.04 -69.06
CA LYS A 157 28.48 5.39 -70.34
C LYS A 157 28.26 6.39 -71.47
N GLU A 158 27.58 7.50 -71.19
CA GLU A 158 27.36 8.56 -72.18
C GLU A 158 28.67 9.27 -72.56
N ALA A 159 29.57 9.50 -71.60
CA ALA A 159 30.88 10.07 -71.84
C ALA A 159 31.74 9.14 -72.71
N ASP A 160 31.74 7.84 -72.43
CA ASP A 160 32.46 6.83 -73.22
C ASP A 160 31.89 6.73 -74.65
N GLU A 161 30.56 6.78 -74.81
CA GLU A 161 29.93 6.81 -76.12
C GLU A 161 30.30 8.08 -76.92
N LYS A 162 30.35 9.24 -76.27
CA LYS A 162 30.81 10.48 -76.91
C LYS A 162 32.28 10.38 -77.30
N PHE A 163 33.12 9.85 -76.43
CA PHE A 163 34.55 9.70 -76.68
C PHE A 163 34.82 8.76 -77.87
N THR A 164 34.16 7.61 -77.92
CA THR A 164 34.25 6.65 -79.04
C THR A 164 33.79 7.27 -80.36
N LYS A 165 32.68 8.04 -80.36
CA LYS A 165 32.23 8.81 -81.55
C LYS A 165 33.28 9.83 -82.02
N ILE A 166 33.95 10.52 -81.09
CA ILE A 166 35.01 11.49 -81.42
C ILE A 166 36.22 10.76 -82.03
N LEU A 167 36.63 9.64 -81.47
CA LEU A 167 37.73 8.83 -82.02
C LEU A 167 37.41 8.35 -83.44
N ALA A 168 36.20 7.81 -83.65
CA ALA A 168 35.76 7.37 -84.98
C ALA A 168 35.76 8.52 -86.00
N LYS A 169 35.28 9.73 -85.62
CA LYS A 169 35.33 10.93 -86.48
C LYS A 169 36.76 11.33 -86.83
N LYS A 170 37.67 11.35 -85.84
CA LYS A 170 39.10 11.66 -86.08
C LYS A 170 39.74 10.64 -87.02
N GLU A 171 39.42 9.36 -86.86
CA GLU A 171 39.92 8.32 -87.75
C GLU A 171 39.46 8.54 -89.20
N ILE A 172 38.17 8.82 -89.41
CA ILE A 172 37.63 9.16 -90.74
C ILE A 172 38.31 10.41 -91.31
N GLU A 173 38.49 11.45 -90.51
CA GLU A 173 39.18 12.68 -90.95
C GLU A 173 40.62 12.40 -91.37
N THR A 174 41.35 11.57 -90.63
CA THR A 174 42.73 11.18 -90.99
C THR A 174 42.76 10.37 -92.28
N LYS A 175 41.79 9.47 -92.51
CA LYS A 175 41.66 8.73 -93.77
C LYS A 175 41.39 9.67 -94.94
N ILE A 176 40.49 10.65 -94.78
CA ILE A 176 40.23 11.68 -95.80
C ILE A 176 41.49 12.50 -96.09
N ARG A 177 42.21 12.97 -95.07
CA ARG A 177 43.47 13.73 -95.25
C ARG A 177 44.53 12.92 -96.01
N LYS A 178 44.66 11.63 -95.71
CA LYS A 178 45.57 10.72 -96.44
C LYS A 178 45.15 10.49 -97.90
N ALA A 179 43.85 10.45 -98.17
CA ALA A 179 43.31 10.23 -99.51
C ALA A 179 43.33 11.48 -100.41
N LYS A 180 43.36 12.70 -99.83
CA LYS A 180 43.50 13.94 -100.59
C LYS A 180 44.77 13.89 -101.44
N LYS A 181 44.68 14.28 -102.69
CA LYS A 181 45.81 14.40 -103.62
C LYS A 181 46.15 15.88 -103.81
N ILE A 182 47.41 16.24 -103.69
CA ILE A 182 47.92 17.61 -103.87
C ILE A 182 48.84 17.60 -105.09
N ILE A 183 48.58 18.49 -106.06
CA ILE A 183 49.42 18.62 -107.25
C ILE A 183 50.55 19.60 -106.95
N CYS A 184 51.80 19.23 -107.22
CA CYS A 184 52.95 20.11 -107.02
C CYS A 184 52.88 21.29 -108.01
N PRO A 185 52.93 22.55 -107.54
CA PRO A 185 52.86 23.71 -108.44
C PRO A 185 54.10 23.86 -109.33
N ILE A 186 55.24 23.29 -108.94
CA ILE A 186 56.51 23.42 -109.66
C ILE A 186 56.65 22.37 -110.77
N CYS A 187 56.39 21.09 -110.45
CA CYS A 187 56.62 19.99 -111.40
C CYS A 187 55.36 19.21 -111.81
N GLY A 188 54.18 19.56 -111.28
CA GLY A 188 52.92 18.89 -111.61
C GLY A 188 52.74 17.48 -111.03
N ALA A 189 53.71 16.94 -110.28
CA ALA A 189 53.59 15.61 -109.67
C ALA A 189 52.44 15.56 -108.65
N ILE A 190 51.69 14.45 -108.63
CA ILE A 190 50.60 14.21 -107.69
C ILE A 190 51.15 13.61 -106.40
N ASN A 191 51.00 14.33 -105.29
CA ASN A 191 51.46 13.95 -103.96
C ASN A 191 50.27 13.61 -103.05
N VAL A 192 50.49 12.85 -101.99
CA VAL A 192 49.46 12.57 -100.97
C VAL A 192 49.29 13.76 -100.03
N GLY A 193 48.08 13.98 -99.54
CA GLY A 193 47.68 15.19 -98.81
C GLY A 193 48.36 15.40 -97.46
N THR A 194 49.09 14.40 -96.97
CA THR A 194 49.91 14.48 -95.75
C THR A 194 51.36 14.84 -96.01
N GLN A 195 51.82 14.88 -97.28
CA GLN A 195 53.19 15.26 -97.61
C GLN A 195 53.37 16.78 -97.51
N ILE A 196 54.45 17.18 -96.85
CA ILE A 196 54.84 18.58 -96.70
C ILE A 196 55.72 19.03 -97.89
N THR A 197 56.38 18.10 -98.56
CA THR A 197 57.31 18.33 -99.68
C THR A 197 56.99 17.41 -100.86
N CYS A 198 57.31 17.85 -102.09
CA CYS A 198 57.06 17.12 -103.31
C CYS A 198 57.99 15.91 -103.44
N ILE A 199 57.44 14.73 -103.69
CA ILE A 199 58.24 13.51 -103.86
C ILE A 199 59.21 13.56 -105.05
N SER A 200 58.88 14.36 -106.07
CA SER A 200 59.67 14.44 -107.31
C SER A 200 60.75 15.53 -107.28
N CYS A 201 60.44 16.72 -106.75
CA CYS A 201 61.37 17.87 -106.79
C CYS A 201 61.74 18.43 -105.40
N GLN A 202 61.30 17.78 -104.31
CA GLN A 202 61.55 18.17 -102.92
C GLN A 202 61.06 19.56 -102.48
N SER A 203 60.40 20.30 -103.37
CA SER A 203 59.87 21.63 -103.06
C SER A 203 58.71 21.54 -102.07
N PRO A 204 58.51 22.54 -101.19
CA PRO A 204 57.39 22.57 -100.25
C PRO A 204 56.04 22.56 -101.00
N LEU A 205 55.09 21.76 -100.51
CA LEU A 205 53.71 21.62 -101.03
C LEU A 205 52.70 22.48 -100.26
N LYS A 206 53.20 23.36 -99.39
CA LYS A 206 52.42 24.33 -98.62
C LYS A 206 52.48 25.70 -99.26
#